data_AF-A0A3B8JN43-F1
#
_entry.id   AF-A0A3B8JN43-F1
#
_cell.length_a   1.000
_cell.length_b   1.000
_cell.length_c   1.000
_cell.angle_alpha   90.00
_cell.angle_beta   90.00
_cell.angle_gamma   90.00
#
_symmetry.space_group_name_H-M   'P 1'
#
loop_
_entity.id
_entity.type
_entity.pdbx_description
1 polymer ?
#
loop_
_entity_poly.entity_id
_entity_poly.type
_entity_poly.pdbx_seq_one_letter_code
_entity_poly.pdbx_strand_id
1 'polypeptide(L)'
;MIPINLDFLIGTITDIVSPGAFIKDKLERNETVIKLLKKFNLDPEHPPADFSGIYAYTLVEYGVGKPKLILEVFRQNGIQQVFRKALDQNNPSILLNQGEAFLNEYAHADEIRELGIDPKREFAAFAAVFIEVAKRSRAPAEVLTNQ
;
A
#
# COMPACT_ATOMS: atom_id res chain seq x y z
N MET A 1 -12.74 -12.76 0.31
CA MET A 1 -12.47 -12.08 1.59
C MET A 1 -13.51 -10.98 1.81
N ILE A 2 -13.84 -10.61 3.05
CA ILE A 2 -14.66 -9.41 3.34
C ILE A 2 -13.83 -8.18 2.92
N PRO A 3 -14.39 -7.19 2.20
CA PRO A 3 -13.65 -6.01 1.82
C PRO A 3 -13.14 -5.26 3.05
N ILE A 4 -11.82 -5.03 3.11
CA ILE A 4 -11.18 -4.28 4.20
C ILE A 4 -11.55 -2.81 4.05
N ASN A 5 -12.08 -2.22 5.12
CA ASN A 5 -12.40 -0.81 5.16
C ASN A 5 -11.10 0.02 5.25
N LEU A 6 -10.78 0.75 4.17
CA LEU A 6 -9.53 1.52 4.08
C LEU A 6 -9.47 2.72 5.02
N ASP A 7 -10.61 3.35 5.38
CA ASP A 7 -10.63 4.43 6.38
C ASP A 7 -10.12 3.94 7.74
N PHE A 8 -10.68 2.82 8.19
CA PHE A 8 -10.33 2.23 9.47
C PHE A 8 -8.89 1.69 9.47
N LEU A 9 -8.44 1.15 8.33
CA LEU A 9 -7.05 0.74 8.11
C LEU A 9 -6.10 1.92 8.26
N ILE A 10 -6.31 3.00 7.51
CA ILE A 10 -5.46 4.20 7.51
C ILE A 10 -5.45 4.83 8.90
N GLY A 11 -6.62 4.99 9.53
CA GLY A 11 -6.71 5.48 10.90
C GLY A 11 -5.87 4.65 11.86
N THR A 12 -5.99 3.32 11.80
CA THR A 12 -5.21 2.43 12.66
C THR A 12 -3.70 2.50 12.37
N ILE A 13 -3.27 2.61 11.12
CA ILE A 13 -1.86 2.77 10.76
C ILE A 13 -1.31 4.06 11.38
N THR A 14 -2.08 5.15 11.31
CA THR A 14 -1.66 6.46 11.82
C THR A 14 -1.75 6.57 13.33
N ASP A 15 -2.66 5.86 13.99
CA ASP A 15 -2.81 5.89 15.45
C ASP A 15 -1.68 5.16 16.18
N ILE A 16 -1.09 4.14 15.55
CA ILE A 16 0.04 3.40 16.12
C ILE A 16 1.35 4.20 16.01
N VAL A 17 1.42 5.13 15.07
CA VAL A 17 2.59 5.97 14.83
C VAL A 17 2.29 7.36 15.37
N SER A 18 2.76 7.67 16.59
CA SER A 18 2.58 8.99 17.19
C SER A 18 2.92 10.11 16.20
N PRO A 19 2.16 11.23 16.15
CA PRO A 19 2.48 12.36 15.28
C PRO A 19 3.93 12.83 15.52
N GLY A 20 4.79 12.72 14.52
CA GLY A 20 6.22 13.08 14.61
C GLY A 20 7.19 11.95 15.01
N ALA A 21 6.70 10.74 15.31
CA ALA A 21 7.55 9.57 15.51
C ALA A 21 7.94 8.96 14.15
N PHE A 22 9.16 9.26 13.69
CA PHE A 22 9.78 8.46 12.65
C PHE A 22 10.18 7.12 13.26
N ILE A 23 9.55 6.03 12.83
CA ILE A 23 10.05 4.68 13.11
C ILE A 23 11.36 4.51 12.33
N LYS A 24 12.47 4.87 12.97
CA LYS A 24 13.82 4.74 12.40
C LYS A 24 14.33 3.30 12.52
N ASP A 25 13.83 2.55 13.49
CA ASP A 25 14.24 1.18 13.73
C ASP A 25 13.46 0.19 12.86
N LYS A 26 14.20 -0.62 12.11
CA LYS A 26 13.63 -1.60 11.18
C LYS A 26 12.90 -2.73 11.91
N LEU A 27 13.34 -3.09 13.12
CA LEU A 27 12.70 -4.13 13.93
C LEU A 27 11.35 -3.63 14.46
N GLU A 28 11.30 -2.41 14.99
CA GLU A 28 10.05 -1.77 15.44
C GLU A 28 9.03 -1.65 14.29
N ARG A 29 9.50 -1.29 13.09
CA ARG A 29 8.65 -1.26 11.88
C ARG A 29 8.08 -2.63 11.58
N ASN A 30 8.92 -3.67 11.55
CA ASN A 30 8.48 -5.02 11.22
C ASN A 30 7.47 -5.56 12.24
N GLU A 31 7.69 -5.34 13.53
CA GLU A 31 6.73 -5.73 14.56
C GLU A 31 5.39 -4.99 14.40
N THR A 32 5.44 -3.71 14.08
CA THR A 32 4.24 -2.89 13.86
C THR A 32 3.45 -3.38 12.66
N VAL A 33 4.12 -3.69 11.55
CA VAL A 33 3.51 -4.31 10.36
C VAL A 33 2.84 -5.63 10.73
N ILE A 34 3.53 -6.53 11.43
CA ILE A 34 2.96 -7.84 11.83
C ILE A 34 1.72 -7.66 12.72
N LYS A 35 1.77 -6.75 13.70
CA LYS A 35 0.63 -6.46 14.58
C LYS A 35 -0.58 -5.91 13.81
N LEU A 36 -0.34 -5.01 12.87
CA LEU A 36 -1.37 -4.46 12.00
C LEU A 36 -2.01 -5.54 11.13
N LEU A 37 -1.20 -6.33 10.41
CA LEU A 37 -1.70 -7.40 9.54
C LEU A 37 -2.60 -8.38 10.34
N LYS A 38 -2.14 -8.84 11.51
CA LYS A 38 -2.93 -9.70 12.39
C LYS A 38 -4.25 -9.05 12.82
N LYS A 39 -4.25 -7.74 13.15
CA LYS A 39 -5.47 -7.01 13.54
C LYS A 39 -6.51 -6.97 12.42
N PHE A 40 -6.08 -6.98 11.16
CA PHE A 40 -6.96 -7.01 9.98
C PHE A 40 -7.21 -8.43 9.45
N ASN A 41 -6.87 -9.48 10.22
CA ASN A 41 -6.97 -10.88 9.82
C ASN A 41 -6.22 -11.21 8.51
N LEU A 42 -5.09 -10.54 8.29
CA LEU A 42 -4.15 -10.82 7.22
C LEU A 42 -3.00 -11.66 7.75
N ASP A 43 -2.63 -12.70 7.01
CA ASP A 43 -1.48 -13.55 7.32
C ASP A 43 -0.18 -12.76 7.05
N PRO A 44 0.70 -12.55 8.05
CA PRO A 44 1.92 -11.75 7.89
C PRO A 44 2.99 -12.31 6.93
N GLU A 45 2.88 -13.57 6.54
CA GLU A 45 3.84 -14.24 5.65
C GLU A 45 3.21 -14.55 4.28
N HIS A 46 1.88 -14.68 4.24
CA HIS A 46 1.14 -15.10 3.05
C HIS A 46 0.02 -14.10 2.68
N PRO A 47 0.34 -13.06 1.88
CA PRO A 47 -0.66 -12.09 1.46
C PRO A 47 -1.83 -12.74 0.68
N PRO A 48 -3.08 -12.29 0.86
CA PRO A 48 -4.23 -12.82 0.12
C PRO A 48 -4.13 -12.55 -1.39
N ALA A 49 -4.73 -13.41 -2.21
CA ALA A 49 -4.63 -13.34 -3.67
C ALA A 49 -5.63 -12.38 -4.34
N ASP A 50 -6.65 -11.93 -3.62
CA ASP A 50 -7.60 -10.96 -4.14
C ASP A 50 -7.07 -9.52 -4.03
N PHE A 51 -7.51 -8.66 -4.95
CA PHE A 51 -7.05 -7.27 -5.00
C PHE A 51 -7.22 -6.52 -3.67
N SER A 52 -8.37 -6.68 -3.01
CA SER A 52 -8.64 -5.97 -1.75
C SER A 52 -7.65 -6.38 -0.65
N GLY A 53 -7.36 -7.68 -0.54
CA GLY A 53 -6.33 -8.19 0.35
C GLY A 53 -4.93 -7.65 0.00
N ILE A 54 -4.49 -7.76 -1.26
CA ILE A 54 -3.19 -7.27 -1.72
C ILE A 54 -3.05 -5.76 -1.44
N TYR A 55 -4.08 -4.97 -1.73
CA TYR A 55 -4.04 -3.52 -1.58
C TYR A 55 -3.98 -3.09 -0.12
N ALA A 56 -4.79 -3.69 0.75
CA ALA A 56 -4.77 -3.41 2.19
C ALA A 56 -3.43 -3.83 2.82
N TYR A 57 -2.92 -4.99 2.42
CA TYR A 57 -1.62 -5.47 2.85
C TYR A 57 -0.49 -4.52 2.45
N THR A 58 -0.53 -4.02 1.20
CA THR A 58 0.40 -3.00 0.69
C THR A 58 0.34 -1.73 1.52
N LEU A 59 -0.87 -1.23 1.83
CA LEU A 59 -1.05 -0.04 2.67
C LEU A 59 -0.44 -0.20 4.06
N VAL A 60 -0.51 -1.39 4.66
CA VAL A 60 0.14 -1.67 5.95
C VAL A 60 1.67 -1.69 5.79
N GLU A 61 2.21 -2.47 4.86
CA GLU A 61 3.67 -2.59 4.70
C GLU A 61 4.34 -1.26 4.31
N TYR A 62 3.70 -0.48 3.43
CA TYR A 62 4.20 0.82 3.02
C TYR A 62 3.94 1.89 4.08
N GLY A 63 2.72 1.93 4.62
CA GLY A 63 2.18 3.08 5.34
C GLY A 63 2.64 3.25 6.77
N VAL A 64 3.21 2.21 7.39
CA VAL A 64 3.86 2.35 8.71
C VAL A 64 4.95 3.41 8.62
N GLY A 65 4.85 4.46 9.46
CA GLY A 65 5.79 5.59 9.47
C GLY A 65 5.56 6.63 8.37
N LYS A 66 4.48 6.53 7.58
CA LYS A 66 4.12 7.53 6.56
C LYS A 66 3.08 8.53 7.10
N PRO A 67 3.10 9.79 6.63
CA PRO A 67 2.07 10.75 6.98
C PRO A 67 0.69 10.32 6.50
N LYS A 68 -0.35 10.59 7.31
CA LYS A 68 -1.75 10.28 6.94
C LYS A 68 -2.13 10.83 5.57
N LEU A 69 -1.72 12.07 5.27
CA LEU A 69 -2.03 12.75 4.02
C LEU A 69 -1.65 11.91 2.79
N ILE A 70 -0.52 11.20 2.87
CA ILE A 70 -0.05 10.34 1.77
C ILE A 70 -0.88 9.06 1.67
N LEU A 71 -1.29 8.49 2.80
CA LEU A 71 -2.16 7.30 2.80
C LEU A 71 -3.54 7.61 2.22
N GLU A 72 -4.08 8.81 2.49
CA GLU A 72 -5.35 9.26 1.92
C GLU A 72 -5.29 9.42 0.39
N VAL A 73 -4.14 9.75 -0.19
CA VAL A 73 -3.96 9.75 -1.65
C VAL A 73 -4.18 8.35 -2.22
N PHE A 74 -3.59 7.33 -1.61
CA PHE A 74 -3.77 5.93 -2.05
C PHE A 74 -5.18 5.38 -1.79
N ARG A 75 -5.96 6.02 -0.91
CA ARG A 75 -7.37 5.67 -0.73
C ARG A 75 -8.24 6.09 -1.92
N GLN A 76 -7.81 7.04 -2.74
CA GLN A 76 -8.65 7.61 -3.80
C GLN A 76 -9.05 6.54 -4.81
N ASN A 77 -10.32 6.55 -5.22
CA ASN A 77 -10.86 5.50 -6.10
C ASN A 77 -10.09 5.43 -7.43
N GLY A 78 -9.73 6.59 -8.01
CA GLY A 78 -8.93 6.65 -9.22
C GLY A 78 -7.59 5.92 -9.09
N ILE A 79 -6.89 6.10 -7.96
CA ILE A 79 -5.64 5.39 -7.68
C ILE A 79 -5.89 3.89 -7.54
N GLN A 80 -6.87 3.48 -6.73
CA GLN A 80 -7.21 2.06 -6.57
C GLN A 80 -7.53 1.39 -7.91
N GLN A 81 -8.24 2.06 -8.83
CA GLN A 81 -8.56 1.53 -10.16
C GLN A 81 -7.32 1.31 -11.03
N VAL A 82 -6.32 2.20 -10.96
CA VAL A 82 -5.05 2.03 -11.68
C VAL A 82 -4.33 0.77 -11.20
N PHE A 83 -4.26 0.57 -9.88
CA PHE A 83 -3.66 -0.64 -9.29
C PHE A 83 -4.45 -1.91 -9.60
N ARG A 84 -5.77 -1.83 -9.53
CA ARG A 84 -6.66 -2.94 -9.87
C ARG A 84 -6.45 -3.38 -11.31
N LYS A 85 -6.44 -2.42 -12.24
CA LYS A 85 -6.22 -2.67 -13.67
C LYS A 85 -4.85 -3.28 -13.93
N ALA A 86 -3.79 -2.78 -13.26
CA ALA A 86 -2.46 -3.35 -13.37
C ALA A 86 -2.39 -4.81 -12.90
N LEU A 87 -3.08 -5.14 -11.80
CA LEU A 87 -3.15 -6.50 -11.27
C LEU A 87 -3.95 -7.44 -12.20
N ASP A 88 -5.16 -7.02 -12.59
CA ASP A 88 -6.07 -7.81 -13.42
C ASP A 88 -5.46 -8.11 -14.80
N GLN A 89 -4.72 -7.16 -15.37
CA GLN A 89 -4.04 -7.34 -16.67
C GLN A 89 -2.65 -7.95 -16.53
N ASN A 90 -2.20 -8.24 -15.30
CA ASN A 90 -0.84 -8.68 -15.00
C ASN A 90 0.24 -7.79 -15.66
N ASN A 91 0.01 -6.48 -15.69
CA ASN A 91 0.82 -5.51 -16.43
C ASN A 91 1.24 -4.34 -15.53
N PRO A 92 2.39 -4.45 -14.84
CA PRO A 92 2.87 -3.40 -13.94
C PRO A 92 3.27 -2.11 -14.67
N SER A 93 3.51 -2.13 -15.98
CA SER A 93 3.79 -0.91 -16.77
C SER A 93 2.62 0.07 -16.79
N ILE A 94 1.41 -0.40 -16.49
CA ILE A 94 0.24 0.47 -16.30
C ILE A 94 0.45 1.44 -15.14
N LEU A 95 1.10 1.01 -14.05
CA LEU A 95 1.41 1.87 -12.91
C LEU A 95 2.38 2.99 -13.30
N LEU A 96 3.38 2.67 -14.14
CA LEU A 96 4.37 3.63 -14.61
C LEU A 96 3.74 4.70 -15.50
N ASN A 97 2.84 4.30 -16.41
CA ASN A 97 2.26 5.20 -17.40
C ASN A 97 1.06 6.01 -16.86
N GLN A 98 0.25 5.43 -15.97
CA GLN A 98 -0.96 6.08 -15.45
C GLN A 98 -0.72 6.79 -14.11
N GLY A 99 0.27 6.35 -13.34
CA GLY A 99 0.63 7.00 -12.08
C GLY A 99 1.01 8.47 -12.27
N GLU A 100 1.75 8.80 -13.33
CA GLU A 100 2.20 10.18 -13.56
C GLU A 100 1.05 11.17 -13.78
N ALA A 101 0.02 10.78 -14.53
CA ALA A 101 -1.14 11.63 -14.80
C ALA A 101 -1.94 11.94 -13.52
N PHE A 102 -2.19 10.92 -12.69
CA PHE A 102 -2.90 11.10 -11.42
C PHE A 102 -2.06 11.86 -10.39
N LEU A 103 -0.75 11.63 -10.34
CA LEU A 103 0.12 12.32 -9.39
C LEU A 103 0.27 13.79 -9.70
N ASN A 104 0.20 14.20 -10.97
CA ASN A 104 0.18 15.62 -11.30
C ASN A 104 -1.05 16.31 -10.69
N GLU A 105 -2.22 15.67 -10.71
CA GLU A 105 -3.44 16.19 -10.08
C GLU A 105 -3.29 16.40 -8.56
N TYR A 106 -2.64 15.45 -7.85
CA TYR A 106 -2.40 15.56 -6.40
C TYR A 106 -1.15 16.37 -6.03
N ALA A 107 -0.16 16.50 -6.90
CA ALA A 107 1.04 17.33 -6.70
C ALA A 107 0.70 18.83 -6.63
N HIS A 108 -0.52 19.21 -7.04
CA HIS A 108 -1.06 20.55 -6.89
C HIS A 108 -1.71 20.80 -5.53
N ALA A 109 -1.85 19.79 -4.65
CA ALA A 109 -2.34 20.00 -3.29
C ALA A 109 -1.25 20.70 -2.47
N ASP A 110 -1.53 21.94 -2.05
CA ASP A 110 -0.60 22.80 -1.32
C ASP A 110 0.00 22.11 -0.09
N GLU A 111 -0.81 21.32 0.63
CA GLU A 111 -0.41 20.56 1.83
C GLU A 111 0.72 19.54 1.57
N ILE A 112 0.74 18.88 0.40
CA ILE A 112 1.79 17.90 0.07
C ILE A 112 3.11 18.62 -0.25
N ARG A 113 3.02 19.78 -0.91
CA ARG A 113 4.17 20.62 -1.27
C ARG A 113 4.81 21.23 -0.02
N GLU A 114 4.00 21.70 0.92
CA GLU A 114 4.47 22.26 2.19
C GLU A 114 5.21 21.23 3.05
N LEU A 115 4.84 19.94 2.95
CA LEU A 115 5.52 18.85 3.64
C LEU A 115 6.80 18.37 2.92
N GLY A 116 7.15 18.95 1.76
CA GLY A 116 8.33 18.57 0.98
C GLY A 116 8.25 17.13 0.43
N ILE A 117 7.05 16.59 0.29
CA ILE A 117 6.83 15.22 -0.17
C ILE A 117 6.80 15.20 -1.70
N ASP A 118 7.58 14.31 -2.31
CA ASP A 118 7.56 14.07 -3.75
C ASP A 118 6.51 12.99 -4.08
N PRO A 119 5.37 13.35 -4.72
CA PRO A 119 4.31 12.40 -5.03
C PRO A 119 4.77 11.30 -5.97
N LYS A 120 5.67 11.59 -6.92
CA LYS A 120 6.22 10.60 -7.85
C LYS A 120 7.03 9.55 -7.11
N ARG A 121 7.86 9.99 -6.16
CA ARG A 121 8.64 9.09 -5.30
C ARG A 121 7.75 8.22 -4.42
N GLU A 122 6.72 8.80 -3.81
CA GLU A 122 5.82 8.05 -2.93
C GLU A 122 4.98 7.02 -3.70
N PHE A 123 4.50 7.37 -4.90
CA PHE A 123 3.81 6.43 -5.76
C PHE A 123 4.72 5.28 -6.21
N ALA A 124 5.95 5.58 -6.64
CA ALA A 124 6.90 4.55 -7.04
C ALA A 124 7.23 3.60 -5.88
N ALA A 125 7.40 4.14 -4.67
CA ALA A 125 7.61 3.34 -3.46
C ALA A 125 6.40 2.45 -3.16
N PHE A 126 5.19 2.98 -3.21
CA PHE A 126 3.97 2.21 -3.01
C PHE A 126 3.80 1.11 -4.08
N ALA A 127 4.05 1.44 -5.35
CA ALA A 127 3.96 0.51 -6.46
C ALA A 127 4.97 -0.66 -6.33
N ALA A 128 6.18 -0.37 -5.88
CA ALA A 128 7.17 -1.41 -5.61
C ALA A 128 6.70 -2.40 -4.53
N VAL A 129 6.15 -1.90 -3.41
CA VAL A 129 5.58 -2.75 -2.36
C VAL A 129 4.39 -3.55 -2.91
N PHE A 130 3.49 -2.92 -3.66
CA PHE A 130 2.32 -3.58 -4.25
C PHE A 130 2.72 -4.77 -5.14
N ILE A 131 3.70 -4.57 -6.02
CA ILE A 131 4.21 -5.62 -6.91
C ILE A 131 4.80 -6.77 -6.10
N GLU A 132 5.55 -6.48 -5.04
CA GLU A 132 6.16 -7.50 -4.19
C GLU A 132 5.12 -8.31 -3.40
N VAL A 133 4.10 -7.63 -2.86
CA VAL A 133 2.96 -8.28 -2.20
C VAL A 133 2.20 -9.18 -3.19
N ALA A 134 1.90 -8.67 -4.40
CA ALA A 134 1.20 -9.44 -5.42
C ALA A 134 1.99 -10.68 -5.87
N LYS A 135 3.31 -10.60 -5.98
CA LYS A 135 4.19 -11.75 -6.26
C LYS A 135 4.15 -12.78 -5.13
N ARG A 136 4.35 -12.34 -3.88
CA ARG A 136 4.29 -13.21 -2.70
C ARG A 136 2.95 -13.89 -2.53
N SER A 137 1.86 -13.25 -2.95
CA SER A 137 0.54 -13.87 -2.91
C SER A 137 0.36 -15.01 -3.93
N ARG A 138 1.03 -14.91 -5.08
CA ARG A 138 0.97 -15.94 -6.15
C ARG A 138 1.92 -17.10 -5.91
N ALA A 139 3.07 -16.87 -5.27
CA ALA A 139 4.10 -17.89 -5.08
C ALA A 139 3.61 -19.17 -4.35
N PRO A 140 2.78 -19.12 -3.28
CA PRO A 140 2.22 -20.32 -2.67
C PRO A 140 1.25 -21.07 -3.59
N ALA A 141 0.49 -20.35 -4.42
CA ALA A 141 -0.50 -20.94 -5.33
C ALA A 141 0.18 -21.63 -6.53
N GLU A 142 1.29 -21.09 -7.04
CA GLU A 142 2.06 -21.72 -8.14
C GLU A 142 2.73 -23.03 -7.72
N VAL A 143 3.15 -23.17 -6.45
CA VAL A 143 3.75 -24.43 -5.94
C VAL A 143 2.73 -25.57 -5.85
N LEU A 144 1.46 -25.26 -5.57
CA LEU A 144 0.38 -26.27 -5.51
C LEU A 144 -0.16 -26.70 -6.88
N THR A 145 0.06 -25.90 -7.94
CA THR A 145 -0.47 -26.20 -9.29
C THR A 145 0.49 -27.03 -10.15
N ASN A 146 1.72 -27.27 -9.68
CA ASN A 146 2.77 -28.03 -10.38
C ASN A 146 3.04 -29.44 -9.79
N GLN A 147 2.03 -30.09 -9.20
CA GLN A 147 2.12 -31.49 -8.75
C GLN A 147 1.28 -32.43 -9.60
#